data_AF-A0A6A7L0Y3-F1
#
_entry.id   AF-A0A6A7L0Y3-F1
#
_cell.length_a   1.000
_cell.length_b   1.000
_cell.length_c   1.000
_cell.angle_alpha   90.00
_cell.angle_beta   90.00
_cell.angle_gamma   90.00
#
_symmetry.space_group_name_H-M   'P 1'
#
loop_
_entity.id
_entity.type
_entity.pdbx_description
1 polymer ?
#
loop_
_entity_poly.entity_id
_entity_poly.type
_entity_poly.pdbx_seq_one_letter_code
_entity_poly.pdbx_strand_id
1 'polypeptide(L)'
;MTPTVTSGPGGGDFLDKEAIAAAKDGSGVVILSLTNFLDLSARNQCPDASPSGFGQIEVFRSTDGGDTYQGSIVIGPDLTDFAADPNCNAGVSQQSSSPAFGPNGEVYVVWERGPWFDLTDVSADAEIVVATSLDGGATFGPPMVVDRINHMRGAPPVALLL
;
A
#
# COMPACT_ATOMS: atom_id res chain seq x y z
N MET A 1 13.72 24.54 6.60
CA MET A 1 14.44 23.25 6.56
C MET A 1 13.90 22.50 5.38
N THR A 2 14.76 21.90 4.56
CA THR A 2 14.31 21.04 3.45
C THR A 2 13.91 19.70 4.07
N PRO A 3 12.68 19.21 3.89
CA PRO A 3 12.31 17.90 4.40
C PRO A 3 13.12 16.85 3.63
N THR A 4 13.99 16.14 4.36
CA THR A 4 14.69 14.97 3.84
C THR A 4 13.75 13.78 4.00
N VAL A 5 13.16 13.31 2.89
CA VAL A 5 12.60 11.96 2.85
C VAL A 5 13.79 11.02 2.92
N THR A 6 14.13 10.55 4.12
CA THR A 6 15.04 9.42 4.27
C THR A 6 14.32 8.23 3.66
N SER A 7 14.90 7.64 2.61
CA SER A 7 14.49 6.34 2.08
C SER A 7 14.09 5.41 3.23
N GLY A 8 12.89 4.84 3.15
CA GLY A 8 12.42 3.86 4.11
C GLY A 8 13.38 2.66 4.24
N PRO A 9 13.16 1.77 5.22
CA PRO A 9 14.11 0.74 5.59
C PRO A 9 14.27 -0.32 4.48
N GLY A 10 15.37 -0.23 3.73
CA GLY A 10 15.79 -1.22 2.73
C GLY A 10 16.24 -0.54 1.44
N GLY A 11 17.54 -0.34 1.26
CA GLY A 11 18.13 0.50 0.19
C GLY A 11 17.94 0.03 -1.26
N GLY A 12 16.95 -0.81 -1.56
CA GLY A 12 16.62 -1.29 -2.91
C GLY A 12 15.13 -1.30 -3.26
N ASP A 13 14.24 -0.95 -2.32
CA ASP A 13 12.79 -0.92 -2.55
C ASP A 13 12.38 0.06 -3.66
N PHE A 14 11.36 -0.31 -4.44
CA PHE A 14 10.73 0.58 -5.40
C PHE A 14 9.41 1.10 -4.85
N LEU A 15 9.36 2.41 -4.59
CA LEU A 15 8.17 3.09 -4.08
C LEU A 15 7.40 3.72 -5.26
N ASP A 16 6.11 3.44 -5.38
CA ASP A 16 5.23 4.00 -6.42
C ASP A 16 3.80 4.21 -5.89
N LYS A 17 2.95 4.90 -6.66
CA LYS A 17 1.52 5.10 -6.40
C LYS A 17 1.23 5.80 -5.10
N GLU A 18 1.95 6.87 -4.82
CA GLU A 18 1.70 7.71 -3.66
C GLU A 18 0.33 8.41 -3.74
N ALA A 19 -0.33 8.49 -2.60
CA ALA A 19 -1.56 9.24 -2.41
C ALA A 19 -1.55 9.93 -1.05
N ILE A 20 -2.14 11.12 -0.97
CA ILE A 20 -2.08 11.95 0.23
C ILE A 20 -3.47 12.50 0.58
N ALA A 21 -3.78 12.49 1.88
CA ALA A 21 -4.96 13.15 2.43
C ALA A 21 -4.56 13.97 3.66
N ALA A 22 -5.22 15.12 3.86
CA ALA A 22 -5.02 15.97 5.03
C ALA A 22 -6.34 16.17 5.78
N ALA A 23 -6.28 16.15 7.10
CA ALA A 23 -7.42 16.43 7.96
C ALA A 23 -7.85 17.90 7.82
N LYS A 24 -9.16 18.14 7.78
CA LYS A 24 -9.75 19.49 7.64
C LYS A 24 -10.10 20.16 8.97
N ASP A 25 -9.84 19.48 10.09
CA ASP A 25 -10.16 19.91 11.45
C ASP A 25 -9.10 20.84 12.07
N GLY A 26 -8.03 21.16 11.34
CA GLY A 26 -6.93 21.97 11.82
C GLY A 26 -5.94 21.25 12.73
N SER A 27 -6.06 19.93 12.89
CA SER A 27 -5.14 19.10 13.69
C SER A 27 -3.72 19.03 13.12
N GLY A 28 -3.54 19.38 11.84
CA GLY A 28 -2.27 19.20 11.13
C GLY A 28 -1.97 17.75 10.77
N VAL A 29 -2.93 16.83 10.93
CA VAL A 29 -2.75 15.42 10.56
C VAL A 29 -2.75 15.27 9.04
N VAL A 30 -1.70 14.63 8.52
CA VAL A 30 -1.55 14.28 7.10
C VAL A 30 -1.23 12.79 7.00
N ILE A 31 -1.90 12.11 6.07
CA ILE A 31 -1.72 10.69 5.77
C ILE A 31 -1.18 10.60 4.34
N LEU A 32 0.01 10.04 4.21
CA LEU A 32 0.60 9.61 2.95
C LEU A 32 0.50 8.09 2.89
N SER A 33 -0.05 7.54 1.82
CA SER A 33 0.03 6.11 1.54
C SER A 33 0.78 5.88 0.24
N LEU A 34 1.41 4.73 0.10
CA LEU A 34 2.14 4.34 -1.11
C LEU A 34 2.15 2.83 -1.28
N THR A 35 2.61 2.40 -2.44
CA THR A 35 2.98 1.00 -2.69
C THR A 35 4.49 0.87 -2.59
N ASN A 36 4.95 -0.03 -1.72
CA ASN A 36 6.34 -0.43 -1.60
C ASN A 36 6.52 -1.80 -2.26
N PHE A 37 7.17 -1.83 -3.41
CA PHE A 37 7.65 -3.06 -4.02
C PHE A 37 9.00 -3.43 -3.38
N LEU A 38 8.94 -4.37 -2.45
CA LEU A 38 10.11 -4.79 -1.67
C LEU A 38 11.19 -5.34 -2.58
N ASP A 39 12.44 -4.95 -2.36
CA ASP A 39 13.61 -5.68 -2.87
C ASP A 39 13.85 -6.94 -2.03
N LEU A 40 13.24 -8.03 -2.44
CA LEU A 40 13.34 -9.34 -1.82
C LEU A 40 14.72 -9.98 -2.05
N SER A 41 15.48 -9.56 -3.07
CA SER A 41 16.86 -10.03 -3.26
C SER A 41 17.80 -9.43 -2.20
N ALA A 42 17.71 -8.12 -1.94
CA ALA A 42 18.42 -7.45 -0.85
C ALA A 42 18.03 -7.99 0.54
N ARG A 43 16.85 -8.63 0.65
CA ARG A 43 16.36 -9.31 1.85
C ARG A 43 16.77 -10.79 1.94
N ASN A 44 17.53 -11.31 0.97
CA ASN A 44 17.91 -12.73 0.84
C ASN A 44 16.70 -13.69 0.80
N GLN A 45 15.58 -13.23 0.23
CA GLN A 45 14.36 -14.02 0.08
C GLN A 45 14.19 -14.57 -1.34
N CYS A 46 14.78 -13.89 -2.33
CA CYS A 46 14.67 -14.25 -3.75
C CYS A 46 16.03 -14.17 -4.46
N PRO A 47 16.22 -14.89 -5.58
CA PRO A 47 17.38 -14.70 -6.46
C PRO A 47 17.38 -13.30 -7.11
N ASP A 48 18.56 -12.76 -7.42
CA ASP A 48 18.76 -11.44 -8.04
C ASP A 48 18.02 -11.24 -9.38
N ALA A 49 17.62 -12.33 -10.04
CA ALA A 49 16.89 -12.29 -11.31
C ALA A 49 15.41 -11.86 -11.17
N SER A 50 14.82 -11.98 -9.98
CA SER A 50 13.41 -11.70 -9.69
C SER A 50 13.26 -11.02 -8.32
N PRO A 51 13.78 -9.78 -8.18
CA PRO A 51 14.01 -9.21 -6.85
C PRO A 51 12.76 -8.57 -6.24
N SER A 52 11.71 -8.28 -7.00
CA SER A 52 10.63 -7.40 -6.53
C SER A 52 9.44 -8.17 -5.97
N GLY A 53 8.95 -7.74 -4.81
CA GLY A 53 7.70 -8.22 -4.25
C GLY A 53 6.46 -7.77 -5.06
N PHE A 54 5.31 -8.31 -4.69
CA PHE A 54 4.02 -8.05 -5.35
C PHE A 54 3.28 -6.81 -4.82
N GLY A 55 3.88 -6.13 -3.86
CA GLY A 55 3.45 -4.81 -3.38
C GLY A 55 2.99 -4.88 -1.93
N GLN A 56 3.59 -4.03 -1.11
CA GLN A 56 3.21 -3.75 0.26
C GLN A 56 2.55 -2.37 0.32
N ILE A 57 1.40 -2.25 0.98
CA ILE A 57 0.75 -0.96 1.21
C ILE A 57 1.23 -0.39 2.54
N GLU A 58 1.87 0.77 2.46
CA GLU A 58 2.40 1.48 3.61
C GLU A 58 1.70 2.82 3.81
N VAL A 59 1.57 3.20 5.08
CA VAL A 59 1.03 4.49 5.51
C VAL A 59 2.06 5.22 6.36
N PHE A 60 2.23 6.50 6.08
CA PHE A 60 3.04 7.44 6.84
C PHE A 60 2.12 8.53 7.37
N ARG A 61 2.32 8.91 8.63
CA ARG A 61 1.50 9.89 9.32
C ARG A 61 2.33 11.06 9.79
N SER A 62 1.85 12.27 9.53
CA SER A 62 2.33 13.52 10.12
C SER A 62 1.30 14.06 11.10
N THR A 63 1.76 14.79 12.11
CA THR A 63 0.93 15.58 13.05
C THR A 63 1.31 17.06 13.06
N ASP A 64 2.11 17.49 12.11
CA ASP A 64 2.71 18.83 12.06
C ASP A 64 2.55 19.45 10.66
N GLY A 65 1.47 19.12 9.96
CA GLY A 65 1.15 19.70 8.66
C GLY A 65 2.00 19.17 7.51
N GLY A 66 2.66 18.03 7.69
CA GLY A 66 3.53 17.40 6.70
C GLY A 66 5.01 17.79 6.82
N ASP A 67 5.40 18.49 7.88
CA ASP A 67 6.80 18.86 8.13
C ASP A 67 7.65 17.63 8.51
N THR A 68 7.11 16.73 9.32
CA THR A 68 7.73 15.45 9.65
C THR A 68 6.73 14.29 9.57
N TYR A 69 7.24 13.11 9.26
CA TYR A 69 6.45 11.88 9.20
C TYR A 69 6.98 10.85 10.20
N GLN A 70 6.04 10.18 10.86
CA GLN A 70 6.29 8.99 11.66
C GLN A 70 6.71 7.82 10.75
N GLY A 71 7.31 6.77 11.32
CA GLY A 71 7.70 5.57 10.58
C GLY A 71 6.51 4.90 9.88
N SER A 72 6.79 4.06 8.88
CA SER A 72 5.73 3.43 8.11
C SER A 72 4.92 2.41 8.92
N ILE A 73 3.63 2.39 8.62
CA ILE A 73 2.68 1.38 9.08
C ILE A 73 2.31 0.53 7.87
N VAL A 74 2.64 -0.76 7.93
CA VAL A 74 2.23 -1.72 6.90
C VAL A 74 0.78 -2.10 7.13
N ILE A 75 -0.10 -1.75 6.18
CA ILE A 75 -1.55 -2.06 6.25
C ILE A 75 -1.98 -3.15 5.25
N GLY A 76 -1.15 -3.40 4.24
CA GLY A 76 -1.25 -4.55 3.33
C GLY A 76 0.14 -5.15 3.16
N PRO A 77 0.50 -6.22 3.87
CA PRO A 77 1.83 -6.83 3.75
C PRO A 77 2.06 -7.38 2.35
N ASP A 78 3.30 -7.44 1.89
CA ASP A 78 3.65 -8.07 0.60
C ASP A 78 3.09 -9.50 0.51
N LEU A 79 2.54 -9.84 -0.66
CA LEU A 79 1.88 -11.13 -0.92
C LEU A 79 2.59 -11.94 -2.01
N THR A 80 3.93 -11.88 -2.04
CA THR A 80 4.74 -12.84 -2.81
C THR A 80 4.48 -14.26 -2.30
N ASP A 81 4.17 -15.18 -3.21
CA ASP A 81 3.89 -16.57 -2.89
C ASP A 81 5.15 -17.42 -3.10
N PHE A 82 6.01 -17.44 -2.08
CA PHE A 82 7.24 -18.23 -2.07
C PHE A 82 6.99 -19.75 -2.16
N ALA A 83 5.78 -20.21 -1.82
CA ALA A 83 5.43 -21.62 -1.92
C ALA A 83 5.04 -22.00 -3.34
N ALA A 84 4.38 -21.09 -4.08
CA ALA A 84 4.08 -21.27 -5.49
C ALA A 84 5.33 -21.18 -6.38
N ASP A 85 6.20 -20.19 -6.14
CA ASP A 85 7.50 -20.08 -6.82
C ASP A 85 8.59 -19.58 -5.88
N PRO A 86 9.60 -20.41 -5.53
CA PRO A 86 10.72 -19.97 -4.68
C PRO A 86 11.62 -18.93 -5.35
N ASN A 87 11.44 -18.65 -6.64
CA ASN A 87 12.10 -17.55 -7.35
C ASN A 87 11.27 -16.26 -7.35
N CYS A 88 10.15 -16.21 -6.61
CA CYS A 88 9.38 -15.00 -6.37
C CYS A 88 8.73 -14.40 -7.61
N ASN A 89 8.40 -15.22 -8.61
CA ASN A 89 7.67 -14.75 -9.78
C ASN A 89 6.16 -14.97 -9.67
N ALA A 90 5.66 -15.38 -8.49
CA ALA A 90 4.25 -15.62 -8.26
C ALA A 90 3.78 -14.89 -7.00
N GLY A 91 2.56 -14.37 -7.03
CA GLY A 91 2.00 -13.63 -5.89
C GLY A 91 0.72 -12.88 -6.22
N VAL A 92 0.16 -12.22 -5.21
CA VAL A 92 -1.04 -11.38 -5.33
C VAL A 92 -0.61 -9.91 -5.38
N SER A 93 -0.89 -9.23 -6.49
CA SER A 93 -0.56 -7.82 -6.61
C SER A 93 -1.30 -6.97 -5.58
N GLN A 94 -0.65 -5.95 -5.03
CA GLN A 94 -1.33 -4.91 -4.25
C GLN A 94 -0.76 -3.54 -4.60
N GLN A 95 -1.62 -2.60 -4.96
CA GLN A 95 -1.16 -1.28 -5.37
C GLN A 95 -2.29 -0.24 -5.39
N SER A 96 -1.92 1.00 -5.70
CA SER A 96 -2.84 2.12 -5.93
C SER A 96 -3.68 2.47 -4.69
N SER A 97 -3.01 2.62 -3.54
CA SER A 97 -3.69 3.01 -2.32
C SER A 97 -4.24 4.43 -2.38
N SER A 98 -5.35 4.70 -1.68
CA SER A 98 -5.98 6.01 -1.58
C SER A 98 -6.49 6.25 -0.16
N PRO A 99 -5.95 7.23 0.59
CA PRO A 99 -6.41 7.58 1.92
C PRO A 99 -7.57 8.59 1.89
N ALA A 100 -8.46 8.53 2.87
CA ALA A 100 -9.53 9.49 3.10
C ALA A 100 -9.87 9.62 4.59
N PHE A 101 -10.30 10.81 5.00
CA PHE A 101 -10.77 11.06 6.37
C PHE A 101 -12.29 10.91 6.48
N GLY A 102 -12.73 10.23 7.53
CA GLY A 102 -14.12 10.23 7.99
C GLY A 102 -14.49 11.51 8.74
N PRO A 103 -15.79 11.74 8.98
CA PRO A 103 -16.28 12.97 9.59
C PRO A 103 -15.87 13.15 11.07
N ASN A 104 -15.47 12.08 11.77
CA ASN A 104 -15.05 12.15 13.17
C ASN A 104 -13.55 11.91 13.36
N GLY A 105 -12.76 12.04 12.28
CA GLY A 105 -11.31 11.82 12.32
C GLY A 105 -10.89 10.38 12.10
N GLU A 106 -11.81 9.48 11.70
CA GLU A 106 -11.44 8.18 11.18
C GLU A 106 -10.55 8.32 9.93
N VAL A 107 -9.67 7.35 9.68
CA VAL A 107 -8.90 7.29 8.43
C VAL A 107 -9.19 5.96 7.75
N TYR A 108 -9.55 6.03 6.48
CA TYR A 108 -9.74 4.87 5.61
C TYR A 108 -8.65 4.90 4.55
N VAL A 109 -8.00 3.77 4.32
CA VAL A 109 -7.09 3.60 3.19
C VAL A 109 -7.58 2.44 2.36
N VAL A 110 -7.97 2.71 1.12
CA VAL A 110 -8.45 1.71 0.17
C VAL A 110 -7.37 1.37 -0.84
N TRP A 111 -7.33 0.13 -1.33
CA TRP A 111 -6.44 -0.28 -2.42
C TRP A 111 -7.02 -1.47 -3.17
N GLU A 112 -6.41 -1.78 -4.31
CA GLU A 112 -6.68 -3.00 -5.05
C GLU A 112 -5.76 -4.13 -4.55
N ARG A 113 -6.36 -5.28 -4.22
CA ARG A 113 -5.65 -6.53 -3.90
C ARG A 113 -6.03 -7.59 -4.94
N GLY A 114 -5.06 -8.04 -5.69
CA GLY A 114 -5.22 -8.84 -6.89
C GLY A 114 -4.70 -8.08 -8.12
N PRO A 115 -4.50 -8.79 -9.24
CA PRO A 115 -4.77 -10.21 -9.41
C PRO A 115 -3.65 -11.04 -8.79
N TRP A 116 -3.90 -12.35 -8.64
CA TRP A 116 -2.80 -13.31 -8.57
C TRP A 116 -2.22 -13.52 -9.98
N PHE A 117 -0.90 -13.51 -10.13
CA PHE A 117 -0.24 -13.85 -11.38
C PHE A 117 1.10 -14.55 -11.16
N ASP A 118 1.52 -15.30 -12.17
CA ASP A 118 2.88 -15.83 -12.30
C ASP A 118 3.49 -15.49 -13.68
N LEU A 119 4.61 -16.11 -14.06
CA LEU A 119 5.26 -15.87 -15.36
C LEU A 119 4.42 -16.31 -16.57
N THR A 120 3.39 -17.11 -16.36
CA THR A 120 2.64 -17.82 -17.40
C THR A 120 1.14 -17.55 -17.39
N ASP A 121 0.58 -17.14 -16.25
CA ASP A 121 -0.85 -16.92 -16.08
C ASP A 121 -1.15 -15.70 -15.20
N VAL A 122 -2.32 -15.11 -15.44
CA VAL A 122 -2.87 -14.01 -14.63
C VAL A 122 -4.35 -14.26 -14.39
N SER A 123 -4.73 -14.29 -13.12
CA SER A 123 -6.13 -14.39 -12.74
C SER A 123 -6.89 -13.10 -13.10
N ALA A 124 -8.18 -13.24 -13.34
CA ALA A 124 -9.05 -12.08 -13.57
C ALA A 124 -9.58 -11.48 -12.25
N ASP A 125 -9.42 -12.19 -11.13
CA ASP A 125 -10.04 -11.84 -9.85
C ASP A 125 -9.19 -10.85 -9.07
N ALA A 126 -9.81 -9.77 -8.60
CA ALA A 126 -9.22 -8.84 -7.65
C ALA A 126 -10.26 -8.36 -6.66
N GLU A 127 -9.82 -7.62 -5.65
CA GLU A 127 -10.64 -7.12 -4.56
C GLU A 127 -10.33 -5.64 -4.33
N ILE A 128 -11.37 -4.87 -4.02
CA ILE A 128 -11.19 -3.58 -3.34
C ILE A 128 -11.20 -3.88 -1.85
N VAL A 129 -10.14 -3.47 -1.17
CA VAL A 129 -9.97 -3.68 0.28
C VAL A 129 -9.77 -2.34 0.98
N VAL A 130 -10.07 -2.31 2.27
CA VAL A 130 -9.92 -1.12 3.12
C VAL A 130 -9.30 -1.48 4.46
N ALA A 131 -8.33 -0.67 4.90
CA ALA A 131 -7.88 -0.62 6.30
C ALA A 131 -8.45 0.63 6.96
N THR A 132 -8.89 0.50 8.22
CA THR A 132 -9.51 1.58 8.97
C THR A 132 -8.72 1.89 10.23
N SER A 133 -8.53 3.17 10.49
CA SER A 133 -8.04 3.74 11.75
C SER A 133 -9.14 4.55 12.41
N LEU A 134 -9.29 4.38 13.73
CA LEU A 134 -10.22 5.14 14.56
C LEU A 134 -9.49 6.11 15.50
N ASP A 135 -8.18 6.27 15.34
CA ASP A 135 -7.29 7.09 16.18
C ASP A 135 -6.50 8.11 15.34
N GLY A 136 -7.12 8.60 14.25
CA GLY A 136 -6.54 9.62 13.39
C GLY A 136 -5.35 9.14 12.57
N GLY A 137 -5.27 7.85 12.26
CA GLY A 137 -4.22 7.21 11.47
C GLY A 137 -3.02 6.72 12.28
N ALA A 138 -3.09 6.72 13.62
CA ALA A 138 -1.98 6.27 14.45
C ALA A 138 -1.84 4.74 14.45
N THR A 139 -2.96 4.01 14.37
CA THR A 139 -3.00 2.56 14.17
C THR A 139 -4.11 2.17 13.21
N PHE A 140 -3.96 1.04 12.53
CA PHE A 140 -4.95 0.49 11.60
C PHE A 140 -5.36 -0.92 12.00
N GLY A 141 -6.65 -1.22 11.88
CA GLY A 141 -7.17 -2.57 11.97
C GLY A 141 -6.81 -3.42 10.73
N PRO A 142 -7.07 -4.74 10.77
CA PRO A 142 -6.83 -5.61 9.62
C PRO A 142 -7.68 -5.19 8.41
N PRO A 143 -7.16 -5.36 7.18
CA PRO A 143 -7.91 -5.03 5.98
C PRO A 143 -9.17 -5.87 5.81
N MET A 144 -10.24 -5.22 5.36
CA MET A 144 -11.51 -5.86 5.02
C MET A 144 -11.77 -5.76 3.52
N VAL A 145 -12.34 -6.81 2.93
CA VAL A 145 -12.82 -6.78 1.54
C VAL A 145 -14.09 -5.96 1.48
N VAL A 146 -14.09 -4.94 0.62
CA VAL A 146 -15.25 -4.10 0.30
C VAL A 146 -16.02 -4.71 -0.86
N ASP A 147 -15.31 -5.12 -1.91
CA ASP A 147 -15.92 -5.71 -3.10
C ASP A 147 -14.95 -6.63 -3.84
N ARG A 148 -15.51 -7.52 -4.67
CA ARG A 148 -14.77 -8.33 -5.63
C ARG A 148 -14.95 -7.76 -7.02
N ILE A 149 -13.83 -7.50 -7.68
CA ILE A 149 -13.76 -6.86 -8.98
C ILE A 149 -13.04 -7.77 -9.98
N ASN A 150 -13.12 -7.40 -11.26
CA ASN A 150 -12.36 -8.06 -12.31
C ASN A 150 -11.19 -7.15 -12.72
N HIS A 151 -9.96 -7.61 -12.49
CA HIS A 151 -8.73 -6.87 -12.77
C HIS A 151 -8.53 -6.57 -14.27
N MET A 152 -8.97 -7.48 -15.15
CA MET A 152 -8.81 -7.30 -16.61
C MET A 152 -9.72 -6.20 -17.18
N ARG A 153 -10.61 -5.64 -16.37
CA ARG A 153 -11.32 -4.41 -16.72
C ARG A 153 -10.36 -3.25 -16.44
N GLY A 154 -9.66 -2.75 -17.46
CA GLY A 154 -8.55 -1.77 -17.39
C GLY A 154 -8.81 -0.37 -16.80
N ALA A 155 -9.71 -0.27 -15.82
CA ALA A 155 -9.94 0.87 -14.94
C ALA A 155 -10.73 0.40 -13.70
N PRO A 156 -10.14 -0.41 -12.80
CA PRO A 156 -10.76 -0.70 -11.51
C PRO A 156 -10.84 0.61 -10.69
N PRO A 157 -11.95 0.87 -9.99
CA PRO A 157 -12.19 2.16 -9.36
C PRO A 157 -11.34 2.28 -8.09
N VAL A 158 -10.21 2.97 -8.19
CA VAL A 158 -9.59 3.56 -7.00
C VAL A 158 -9.63 5.09 -7.15
N ALA A 159 -10.63 5.67 -6.46
CA ALA A 159 -10.93 7.08 -6.21
C ALA A 159 -11.63 7.94 -7.30
N LEU A 160 -12.97 7.94 -7.28
CA LEU A 160 -13.78 9.17 -7.31
C LEU A 160 -14.98 8.98 -6.37
N LEU A 161 -14.89 9.46 -5.13
CA LEU A 161 -16.10 9.76 -4.35
C LEU A 161 -16.32 11.28 -4.44
N LEU A 162 -17.47 11.65 -5.00
CA LEU A 162 -17.98 13.03 -5.14
C LEU A 162 -18.34 13.64 -3.78
#